data_AF-Q563U2-F1
#
_entry.id   AF-Q563U2-F1
#
_cell.length_a   1.000
_cell.length_b   1.000
_cell.length_c   1.000
_cell.angle_alpha   90.00
_cell.angle_beta   90.00
_cell.angle_gamma   90.00
#
_symmetry.space_group_name_H-M   'P 1'
#
loop_
_entity.id
_entity.type
_entity.pdbx_description
1 polymer ?
#
loop_
_entity_poly.entity_id
_entity_poly.type
_entity_poly.pdbx_seq_one_letter_code
_entity_poly.pdbx_strand_id
1 'polypeptide(L)'
;FRYDAALVSALKDMEEDILEGLKAQDLDDYVSGPFTVVVKESCDGMGDVSEKHGSGPPVPEKAVRFSYTVMNISVSNKNGSVRIFEETKPNSELCCKSLCLMLAD
;
A
#
# COMPACT_ATOMS: atom_id res chain seq x y z
N PHE A 1 -6.09 -8.18 6.03
CA PHE A 1 -5.05 -7.84 7.02
C PHE A 1 -5.52 -6.69 7.90
N ARG A 2 -5.00 -6.57 9.13
CA ARG A 2 -5.18 -5.34 9.93
C ARG A 2 -4.40 -4.22 9.23
N TYR A 3 -4.99 -3.04 9.09
CA TYR A 3 -4.46 -2.00 8.20
C TYR A 3 -3.04 -1.56 8.58
N ASP A 4 -2.83 -1.24 9.85
CA ASP A 4 -1.53 -0.86 10.41
C ASP A 4 -0.44 -1.92 10.19
N ALA A 5 -0.76 -3.21 10.41
CA ALA A 5 0.18 -4.31 10.20
C ALA A 5 0.54 -4.46 8.71
N ALA A 6 -0.44 -4.30 7.82
CA ALA A 6 -0.21 -4.32 6.38
C ALA A 6 0.69 -3.16 5.95
N LEU A 7 0.40 -1.94 6.43
CA LEU A 7 1.17 -0.75 6.10
C LEU A 7 2.62 -0.85 6.61
N VAL A 8 2.82 -1.33 7.84
CA VAL A 8 4.16 -1.57 8.39
C VAL A 8 4.91 -2.61 7.56
N SER A 9 4.25 -3.70 7.15
CA SER A 9 4.86 -4.70 6.26
C SER A 9 5.26 -4.10 4.92
N ALA A 10 4.38 -3.33 4.28
CA ALA A 10 4.67 -2.72 2.99
C ALA A 10 5.81 -1.70 3.08
N LEU A 11 5.85 -0.88 4.14
CA LEU A 11 6.96 0.06 4.36
C LEU A 11 8.28 -0.66 4.64
N LYS A 12 8.23 -1.85 5.25
CA LYS A 12 9.41 -2.69 5.45
C LYS A 12 9.92 -3.33 4.16
N ASP A 13 9.01 -3.73 3.28
CA ASP A 13 9.39 -4.22 1.95
C ASP A 13 10.07 -3.13 1.10
N MET A 14 9.78 -1.86 1.38
CA MET A 14 10.32 -0.67 0.67
C MET A 14 11.55 -0.05 1.38
N GLU A 15 12.17 -0.76 2.33
CA GLU A 15 13.26 -0.20 3.14
C GLU A 15 14.46 0.26 2.29
N GLU A 16 14.83 -0.53 1.27
CA GLU A 16 15.93 -0.18 0.35
C GLU A 16 15.61 1.08 -0.46
N ASP A 17 14.41 1.16 -1.05
CA ASP A 17 13.96 2.32 -1.83
C ASP A 17 13.95 3.62 -0.99
N ILE A 18 13.54 3.52 0.28
CA ILE A 18 13.52 4.66 1.21
C ILE A 18 14.94 5.13 1.51
N LEU A 19 15.87 4.21 1.78
CA LEU A 19 17.28 4.54 2.06
C LEU A 19 17.98 5.13 0.83
N GLU A 20 17.73 4.57 -0.36
CA GLU A 20 18.22 5.14 -1.61
C GLU A 20 17.66 6.54 -1.86
N GLY A 21 16.37 6.75 -1.57
CA GLY A 21 15.70 8.03 -1.63
C GLY A 21 16.31 9.09 -0.71
N LEU A 22 16.69 8.71 0.51
CA LEU A 22 17.40 9.60 1.45
C LEU A 22 18.77 10.01 0.90
N LYS A 23 19.55 9.04 0.40
CA LYS A 23 20.87 9.29 -0.22
C LYS A 23 20.77 10.20 -1.43
N ALA A 24 19.77 9.99 -2.28
CA ALA A 24 19.55 10.82 -3.47
C ALA A 24 19.19 12.28 -3.15
N GLN A 25 18.74 12.56 -1.93
CA GLN A 25 18.43 13.90 -1.42
C GLN A 25 19.54 14.45 -0.49
N ASP A 26 20.72 13.83 -0.47
CA ASP A 26 21.86 14.18 0.39
C ASP A 26 21.49 14.20 1.90
N LEU A 27 20.59 13.30 2.31
CA LEU A 27 20.18 13.11 3.71
C LEU A 27 20.88 11.90 4.32
N ASP A 28 21.13 11.96 5.62
CA ASP A 28 21.73 10.86 6.37
C ASP A 28 20.77 9.65 6.49
N ASP A 29 21.30 8.43 6.36
CA ASP A 29 20.54 7.17 6.50
C ASP A 29 19.96 6.98 7.93
N TYR A 30 20.44 7.75 8.91
CA TYR A 30 19.99 7.74 10.31
C TYR A 30 18.97 8.85 10.64
N VAL A 31 18.43 9.53 9.63
CA VAL A 31 17.35 10.50 9.83
C VAL A 31 16.14 9.82 10.47
N SER A 32 15.83 10.23 11.70
CA SER A 32 14.68 9.77 12.48
C SER A 32 13.54 10.80 12.51
N GLY A 33 13.45 11.63 11.46
CA GLY A 33 12.43 12.66 11.31
C GLY A 33 11.02 12.09 11.06
N PRO A 34 9.95 12.90 11.24
CA PRO A 34 8.62 12.46 10.90
C PRO A 34 8.50 12.26 9.39
N PHE A 35 8.28 11.01 8.98
CA PHE A 35 7.94 10.64 7.62
C PHE A 35 6.44 10.84 7.40
N THR A 36 6.08 11.38 6.24
CA THR A 36 4.72 11.44 5.75
C THR A 36 4.58 10.45 4.62
N VAL A 37 3.63 9.52 4.75
CA VAL A 37 3.34 8.49 3.75
C VAL A 37 1.98 8.82 3.13
N VAL A 38 1.95 9.02 1.82
CA VAL A 38 0.70 9.23 1.08
C VAL A 38 0.25 7.88 0.53
N VAL A 39 -0.92 7.43 0.96
CA VAL A 39 -1.51 6.16 0.56
C VAL A 39 -2.71 6.40 -0.34
N LYS A 40 -2.72 5.79 -1.52
CA LYS A 40 -3.91 5.69 -2.37
C LYS A 40 -4.66 4.44 -1.97
N GLU A 41 -5.88 4.59 -1.49
CA GLU A 41 -6.80 3.48 -1.24
C GLU A 41 -7.64 3.20 -2.47
N SER A 42 -8.01 1.94 -2.68
CA SER A 42 -8.85 1.53 -3.81
C SER A 42 -9.76 0.38 -3.41
N CYS A 43 -11.01 0.46 -3.82
CA CYS A 43 -12.02 -0.56 -3.57
C CYS A 43 -12.74 -0.86 -4.88
N ASP A 44 -12.75 -2.13 -5.28
CA ASP A 44 -13.38 -2.57 -6.51
C ASP A 44 -14.23 -3.83 -6.28
N GLY A 45 -15.39 -3.85 -6.95
CA GLY A 45 -16.29 -5.00 -6.99
C GLY A 45 -16.03 -5.85 -8.22
N MET A 46 -16.13 -7.16 -8.05
CA MET A 46 -15.95 -8.18 -9.08
C MET A 46 -17.21 -9.03 -9.17
N GLY A 47 -17.83 -9.06 -10.35
CA GLY A 47 -18.92 -9.98 -10.68
C GLY A 47 -18.40 -11.34 -11.16
N ASP A 48 -19.32 -12.27 -11.38
CA ASP A 48 -19.06 -13.60 -11.94
C ASP A 48 -18.02 -14.43 -11.16
N VAL A 49 -18.00 -14.27 -9.83
CA VAL A 49 -17.11 -15.01 -8.93
C VAL A 49 -17.84 -16.26 -8.43
N SER A 50 -17.75 -17.37 -9.17
CA SER A 50 -18.56 -18.57 -8.89
C SER A 50 -18.39 -19.12 -7.47
N GLU A 51 -19.52 -19.44 -6.83
CA GLU A 51 -19.53 -20.12 -5.54
C GLU A 51 -18.99 -21.56 -5.69
N LYS A 52 -18.21 -22.02 -4.71
CA LYS A 52 -17.72 -23.40 -4.66
C LYS A 52 -18.67 -24.25 -3.82
N HIS A 53 -18.92 -25.50 -4.26
CA HIS A 53 -19.55 -26.50 -3.42
C HIS A 53 -18.73 -26.71 -2.13
N GLY A 54 -19.40 -26.89 -0.99
CA GLY A 54 -18.73 -27.13 0.29
C GLY A 54 -19.67 -27.04 1.48
N SER A 55 -19.09 -27.10 2.68
CA SER A 55 -19.82 -27.02 3.96
C SER A 55 -19.88 -25.60 4.55
N GLY A 56 -19.49 -24.58 3.77
CA GLY A 56 -19.55 -23.19 4.19
C GLY A 56 -20.98 -22.63 4.19
N PRO A 57 -21.19 -21.43 4.73
CA PRO A 57 -22.45 -20.71 4.53
C PRO A 57 -22.64 -20.39 3.04
N PRO A 58 -23.89 -20.23 2.56
CA PRO A 58 -24.14 -19.73 1.21
C PRO A 58 -23.54 -18.32 1.06
N VAL A 59 -22.82 -18.08 -0.03
CA VAL A 59 -22.15 -16.80 -0.30
C VAL A 59 -22.54 -16.25 -1.68
N PRO A 60 -22.55 -14.91 -1.87
CA PRO A 60 -22.79 -14.32 -3.19
C PRO A 60 -21.72 -14.73 -4.22
N GLU A 61 -22.11 -14.82 -5.48
CA GLU A 61 -21.17 -15.01 -6.61
C GLU A 61 -20.48 -13.71 -7.04
N LYS A 62 -20.10 -12.91 -6.05
CA LYS A 62 -19.48 -11.59 -6.19
C LYS A 62 -18.38 -11.43 -5.14
N ALA A 63 -17.35 -10.66 -5.47
CA ALA A 63 -16.30 -10.33 -4.54
C ALA A 63 -16.06 -8.81 -4.47
N VAL A 64 -15.68 -8.33 -3.30
CA VAL A 64 -15.17 -6.98 -3.10
C VAL A 64 -13.72 -7.08 -2.67
N ARG A 65 -12.85 -6.34 -3.36
CA ARG A 65 -11.44 -6.23 -3.02
C ARG A 65 -11.15 -4.81 -2.55
N PHE A 66 -10.57 -4.71 -1.37
CA PHE A 66 -9.95 -3.49 -0.88
C PHE A 66 -8.44 -3.61 -0.98
N SER A 67 -7.81 -2.58 -1.51
CA SER A 67 -6.38 -2.51 -1.76
C SER A 67 -5.84 -1.11 -1.48
N TYR A 68 -4.52 -1.01 -1.39
CA TYR A 68 -3.84 0.27 -1.23
C TYR A 68 -2.49 0.26 -1.94
N THR A 69 -2.01 1.46 -2.25
CA THR A 69 -0.69 1.70 -2.85
C THR A 69 -0.01 2.84 -2.09
N VAL A 70 1.24 2.64 -1.70
CA VAL A 70 2.10 3.73 -1.20
C VAL A 70 2.49 4.58 -2.40
N MET A 71 1.95 5.81 -2.49
CA MET A 71 2.14 6.68 -3.64
C MET A 71 3.44 7.46 -3.56
N ASN A 72 3.72 8.04 -2.39
CA ASN A 72 4.97 8.74 -2.13
C ASN A 72 5.26 8.75 -0.64
N ILE A 73 6.54 8.91 -0.33
CA ILE A 73 7.03 9.10 1.04
C ILE A 73 7.86 10.37 1.04
N SER A 74 7.62 11.22 2.02
CA SER A 74 8.41 12.41 2.27
C SER A 74 8.88 12.48 3.71
N VAL A 75 9.96 13.22 3.95
CA VAL A 75 10.53 13.45 5.28
C VAL A 75 10.61 14.96 5.52
N SER A 76 10.30 15.39 6.75
CA SER A 76 10.44 16.80 7.12
C SER A 76 11.90 17.17 7.37
N ASN A 77 12.37 18.24 6.74
CA ASN A 77 13.69 18.84 6.95
C ASN A 77 13.54 20.33 7.34
N LYS A 78 14.62 20.97 7.79
CA LYS A 78 14.67 22.38 8.24
C LYS A 78 14.10 23.36 7.20
N ASN A 79 14.15 23.01 5.92
CA ASN A 79 13.71 23.84 4.80
C ASN A 79 12.36 23.42 4.21
N GLY A 80 11.65 22.46 4.83
CA GLY A 80 10.37 21.94 4.36
C GLY A 80 10.35 20.41 4.19
N SER A 81 9.29 19.89 3.60
CA SER A 81 9.15 18.45 3.31
C SER A 81 9.85 18.09 2.01
N VAL A 82 10.74 17.09 2.06
CA VAL A 82 11.46 16.58 0.89
C VAL A 82 10.93 15.19 0.56
N ARG A 83 10.65 14.95 -0.72
CA ARG A 83 10.15 13.67 -1.21
C ARG A 83 11.33 12.73 -1.46
N ILE A 84 11.26 11.53 -0.89
CA ILE A 84 12.32 10.53 -0.96
C ILE A 84 11.90 9.30 -1.78
N PHE A 85 10.60 9.03 -1.87
CA PHE A 85 10.06 7.98 -2.71
C PHE A 85 8.85 8.49 -3.48
N GLU A 86 8.71 8.06 -4.73
CA GLU A 86 7.53 8.28 -5.56
C GLU A 86 7.29 7.06 -6.44
N GLU A 87 6.09 6.50 -6.38
CA GLU A 87 5.71 5.33 -7.18
C GLU A 87 5.62 5.72 -8.66
N THR A 88 6.51 5.14 -9.47
CA THR A 88 6.66 5.47 -10.89
C THR A 88 5.49 4.97 -11.74
N LYS A 89 4.82 3.89 -11.32
CA LYS A 89 3.69 3.28 -12.04
C LYS A 89 2.52 3.04 -11.08
N PRO A 90 1.84 4.10 -10.63
CA PRO A 90 0.87 4.04 -9.52
C PRO A 90 -0.39 3.22 -9.82
N ASN A 91 -0.59 2.77 -11.06
CA ASN A 91 -1.70 1.91 -11.46
C ASN A 91 -1.23 0.50 -11.88
N SER A 92 0.02 0.14 -11.60
CA SER A 92 0.53 -1.21 -11.83
C SER A 92 -0.06 -2.18 -10.79
N GLU A 93 -0.42 -3.39 -11.23
CA GLU A 93 -0.79 -4.49 -10.33
C GLU A 93 0.31 -4.85 -9.32
N LEU A 94 1.58 -4.55 -9.60
CA LEU A 94 2.71 -4.86 -8.72
C LEU A 94 2.74 -3.98 -7.45
N CYS A 95 2.25 -2.74 -7.54
CA CYS A 95 2.20 -1.78 -6.43
C CYS A 95 0.84 -1.79 -5.69
N CYS A 96 -0.15 -2.50 -6.22
CA CYS A 96 -1.49 -2.59 -5.65
C CYS A 96 -1.54 -3.69 -4.59
N LYS A 97 -1.30 -3.33 -3.32
CA LYS A 97 -1.25 -4.28 -2.21
C LYS A 97 -2.67 -4.62 -1.76
N SER A 98 -3.01 -5.92 -1.72
CA SER A 98 -4.31 -6.37 -1.24
C SER A 98 -4.42 -6.23 0.28
N LEU A 99 -5.52 -5.65 0.76
CA LEU A 99 -5.79 -5.49 2.19
C LEU A 99 -6.92 -6.40 2.64
N CYS A 100 -8.03 -6.43 1.90
CA CYS A 100 -9.22 -7.18 2.25
C CYS A 100 -9.83 -7.80 0.99
N LEU A 101 -10.31 -9.03 1.11
CA LEU A 101 -11.12 -9.71 0.10
C LEU A 101 -12.35 -10.26 0.80
N MET A 102 -13.52 -9.96 0.26
CA MET A 102 -14.80 -10.37 0.81
C MET A 102 -15.68 -10.95 -0.30
N LEU A 103 -16.47 -11.98 0.00
CA LEU A 103 -17.55 -12.43 -0.86
C LEU A 103 -18.83 -11.73 -0.40
N ALA A 104 -19.20 -10.67 -1.12
CA ALA A 104 -20.25 -9.73 -0.75
C ALA A 104 -20.75 -8.98 -2.00
N ASP A 105 -21.93 -8.37 -1.88
CA ASP A 105 -22.52 -7.44 -2.86
C ASP A 105 -22.56 -6.03 -2.27
#